data_AF-A0A3D8PAI5-F1
#
_entry.id   AF-A0A3D8PAI5-F1
#
_cell.length_a   1.000
_cell.length_b   1.000
_cell.length_c   1.000
_cell.angle_alpha   90.00
_cell.angle_beta   90.00
_cell.angle_gamma   90.00
#
_symmetry.space_group_name_H-M   'P 1'
#
loop_
_entity.id
_entity.type
_entity.pdbx_description
1 polymer ?
#
loop_
_entity_poly.entity_id
_entity_poly.type
_entity_poly.pdbx_seq_one_letter_code
_entity_poly.pdbx_strand_id
1 'polypeptide(L)'
;MRRFAFVIGAALPLTAGFAAQAEDVVIRIEAKRGAQAAAATARDWGAQFGDVVTFPLADGWVGIALGPMPRAEAAARLEQLKEQRQVPGDSFLSPAEGRELTRIGDATPTESADAPAQDPQAAAPGGNASTFPQAQPPATEKEPVPGDLAGADAAPSADAAAAAEPDPAPEQFFLRLESTTDRAQAEEMLAKWRETLPEAGLWSLPNGRLAVALGPMDRATGTAWLQAFRDADAVPRDAFLAPSEDMGEIAIIGKVPDLGAPPAPDAAAVPMPPLEKVQRALRWAGHYDGGIDGKDGPMTRAAMAREIMDRRASPDPATAMAELIARREAWRAEMGLAELRDDHTGLMLPAPMEKLQFDRAERALSIYGPRDGSGAALILFSQPGGQQEMLDLAGLVTALGWVPAPERKVERGSIVLDGRNQTHIGHAEGQVVDGRAQGFVLIWPVSDPEGQHRLAAEISDNLARFAPGAAETQIQAPAIAPAAAQD
;
A
#
# COMPACT_ATOMS: atom_id res chain seq x y z
N MET A 1 -6.34 -1.53 -72.71
CA MET A 1 -6.04 -0.21 -73.30
C MET A 1 -7.20 0.73 -73.02
N ARG A 2 -6.91 1.81 -72.29
CA ARG A 2 -7.61 3.12 -72.15
C ARG A 2 -9.12 3.17 -72.50
N ARG A 3 -9.93 3.60 -71.53
CA ARG A 3 -10.84 4.75 -71.73
C ARG A 3 -11.29 5.37 -70.40
N PHE A 4 -11.18 6.69 -70.41
CA PHE A 4 -11.48 7.67 -69.38
C PHE A 4 -12.98 7.68 -69.03
N ALA A 5 -13.30 7.88 -67.75
CA ALA A 5 -14.52 8.53 -67.32
C ALA A 5 -14.17 9.51 -66.19
N PHE A 6 -14.19 10.80 -66.54
CA PHE A 6 -14.17 11.93 -65.62
C PHE A 6 -15.62 12.16 -65.17
N VAL A 7 -15.88 12.16 -63.86
CA VAL A 7 -17.06 12.80 -63.28
C VAL A 7 -16.56 13.73 -62.17
N ILE A 8 -16.94 14.99 -62.33
CA ILE A 8 -16.64 16.13 -61.46
C ILE A 8 -17.68 16.17 -60.34
N GLY A 9 -17.23 16.51 -59.13
CA GLY A 9 -18.00 17.39 -58.24
C GLY A 9 -18.48 16.78 -56.92
N ALA A 10 -17.76 17.09 -55.85
CA ALA A 10 -18.29 17.81 -54.68
C ALA A 10 -17.22 17.83 -53.59
N ALA A 11 -16.50 18.95 -53.50
CA ALA A 11 -15.78 19.31 -52.28
C ALA A 11 -16.80 19.89 -51.30
N LEU A 12 -16.94 19.28 -50.13
CA LEU A 12 -17.48 19.95 -48.95
C LEU A 12 -16.75 19.42 -47.71
N PRO A 13 -16.13 20.31 -46.90
CA PRO A 13 -15.45 19.97 -45.67
C PRO A 13 -16.48 19.84 -44.54
N LEU A 14 -16.22 19.03 -43.53
CA LEU A 14 -16.66 19.28 -42.15
C LEU A 14 -16.01 18.27 -41.21
N THR A 15 -14.96 18.77 -40.58
CA THR A 15 -14.45 18.35 -39.28
C THR A 15 -15.59 18.20 -38.28
N ALA A 16 -16.02 16.97 -38.01
CA ALA A 16 -16.70 16.65 -36.77
C ALA A 16 -15.62 16.51 -35.70
N GLY A 17 -15.21 17.66 -35.16
CA GLY A 17 -14.54 17.68 -33.86
C GLY A 17 -15.50 17.04 -32.86
N PHE A 18 -15.09 15.94 -32.25
CA PHE A 18 -15.68 15.51 -30.99
C PHE A 18 -15.62 16.72 -30.08
N ALA A 19 -16.78 17.30 -29.73
CA ALA A 19 -16.87 18.19 -28.61
C ALA A 19 -16.42 17.36 -27.40
N ALA A 20 -15.16 17.56 -26.98
CA ALA A 20 -14.70 17.10 -25.70
C ALA A 20 -15.69 17.67 -24.68
N GLN A 21 -16.40 16.79 -23.97
CA GLN A 21 -17.19 17.19 -22.81
C GLN A 21 -16.22 17.93 -21.88
N ALA A 22 -16.35 19.25 -21.82
CA ALA A 22 -15.48 20.09 -21.03
C ALA A 22 -15.95 19.98 -19.58
N GLU A 23 -15.35 19.06 -18.83
CA GLU A 23 -15.53 19.02 -17.37
C GLU A 23 -14.92 20.29 -16.77
N ASP A 24 -15.74 21.05 -16.06
CA ASP A 24 -15.29 22.21 -15.29
C ASP A 24 -14.56 21.73 -14.03
N VAL A 25 -13.35 22.23 -13.84
CA VAL A 25 -12.49 21.91 -12.69
C VAL A 25 -11.96 23.18 -12.04
N VAL A 26 -11.50 23.06 -10.82
CA VAL A 26 -10.78 24.10 -10.08
C VAL A 26 -9.36 23.64 -9.78
N ILE A 27 -8.41 24.57 -9.78
CA ILE A 27 -7.04 24.32 -9.31
C ILE A 27 -7.02 24.50 -7.80
N ARG A 28 -7.02 23.43 -7.02
CA ARG A 28 -6.95 23.50 -5.55
C ARG A 28 -5.52 23.83 -5.13
N ILE A 29 -5.37 24.95 -4.45
CA ILE A 29 -4.08 25.49 -3.99
C ILE A 29 -3.87 25.13 -2.52
N GLU A 30 -4.90 25.25 -1.69
CA GLU A 30 -4.78 25.06 -0.24
C GLU A 30 -6.09 24.60 0.39
N ALA A 31 -6.02 24.02 1.59
CA ALA A 31 -7.19 23.75 2.43
C ALA A 31 -6.90 24.21 3.86
N LYS A 32 -7.88 24.86 4.50
CA LYS A 32 -7.79 25.30 5.90
C LYS A 32 -8.94 24.72 6.71
N ARG A 33 -8.69 24.41 7.98
CA ARG A 33 -9.73 24.01 8.92
C ARG A 33 -10.42 25.25 9.48
N GLY A 34 -11.75 25.30 9.38
CA GLY A 34 -12.57 26.42 9.84
C GLY A 34 -12.72 27.55 8.81
N ALA A 35 -13.94 28.08 8.73
CA ALA A 35 -14.33 29.07 7.72
C ALA A 35 -13.56 30.40 7.82
N GLN A 36 -13.22 30.84 9.03
CA GLN A 36 -12.54 32.12 9.24
C GLN A 36 -11.08 32.11 8.75
N ALA A 37 -10.36 31.01 9.03
CA ALA A 37 -8.99 30.81 8.55
C ALA A 37 -8.96 30.66 7.03
N ALA A 38 -9.90 29.91 6.45
CA ALA A 38 -10.02 29.76 5.00
C ALA A 38 -10.33 31.08 4.30
N ALA A 39 -11.23 31.90 4.87
CA ALA A 39 -11.57 33.21 4.33
C ALA A 39 -10.39 34.20 4.39
N ALA A 40 -9.54 34.14 5.43
CA ALA A 40 -8.33 34.94 5.50
C ALA A 40 -7.34 34.53 4.39
N THR A 41 -6.99 33.24 4.31
CA THR A 41 -6.05 32.73 3.31
C THR A 41 -6.56 32.92 1.88
N ALA A 42 -7.86 32.80 1.64
CA ALA A 42 -8.43 33.04 0.32
C ALA A 42 -8.41 34.52 -0.10
N ARG A 43 -8.46 35.47 0.86
CA ARG A 43 -8.22 36.89 0.57
C ARG A 43 -6.76 37.16 0.23
N ASP A 44 -5.82 36.50 0.91
CA ASP A 44 -4.39 36.61 0.62
C ASP A 44 -4.09 36.12 -0.81
N TRP A 45 -4.62 34.95 -1.18
CA TRP A 45 -4.55 34.45 -2.55
C TRP A 45 -5.31 35.34 -3.55
N GLY A 46 -6.42 35.94 -3.12
CA GLY A 46 -7.23 36.87 -3.92
C GLY A 46 -6.50 38.17 -4.29
N ALA A 47 -5.44 38.53 -3.56
CA ALA A 47 -4.57 39.65 -3.91
C ALA A 47 -3.64 39.32 -5.10
N GLN A 48 -3.34 38.04 -5.31
CA GLN A 48 -2.47 37.55 -6.39
C GLN A 48 -3.27 37.03 -7.59
N PHE A 49 -4.43 36.43 -7.36
CA PHE A 49 -5.26 35.82 -8.40
C PHE A 49 -6.70 36.35 -8.34
N GLY A 50 -7.25 36.78 -9.47
CA GLY A 50 -8.59 37.37 -9.55
C GLY A 50 -9.75 36.36 -9.54
N ASP A 51 -9.46 35.07 -9.65
CA ASP A 51 -10.43 33.99 -9.81
C ASP A 51 -10.41 32.99 -8.65
N VAL A 52 -10.11 33.47 -7.44
CA VAL A 52 -10.11 32.63 -6.23
C VAL A 52 -11.54 32.34 -5.77
N VAL A 53 -11.80 31.05 -5.56
CA VAL A 53 -13.04 30.50 -5.01
C VAL A 53 -12.76 29.64 -3.78
N THR A 54 -13.75 29.53 -2.93
CA THR A 54 -13.74 28.65 -1.75
C THR A 54 -14.90 27.67 -1.80
N PHE A 55 -14.72 26.47 -1.25
CA PHE A 55 -15.77 25.47 -1.18
C PHE A 55 -15.62 24.55 0.04
N PRO A 56 -16.73 24.04 0.61
CA PRO A 56 -16.67 23.17 1.78
C PRO A 56 -16.07 21.79 1.45
N LEU A 57 -15.32 21.24 2.40
CA LEU A 57 -14.78 19.89 2.43
C LEU A 57 -15.29 19.16 3.68
N ALA A 58 -15.06 17.84 3.77
CA ALA A 58 -15.41 17.04 4.94
C ALA A 58 -14.73 17.56 6.22
N ASP A 59 -15.32 17.25 7.38
CA ASP A 59 -14.76 17.52 8.71
C ASP A 59 -14.44 19.01 9.01
N GLY A 60 -15.19 19.93 8.38
CA GLY A 60 -15.08 21.37 8.59
C GLY A 60 -13.86 22.01 7.93
N TRP A 61 -13.25 21.32 6.97
CA TRP A 61 -12.24 21.89 6.09
C TRP A 61 -12.88 22.72 4.98
N VAL A 62 -12.16 23.70 4.48
CA VAL A 62 -12.58 24.53 3.35
C VAL A 62 -11.42 24.58 2.35
N GLY A 63 -11.70 24.22 1.11
CA GLY A 63 -10.76 24.28 0.00
C GLY A 63 -10.69 25.68 -0.59
N ILE A 64 -9.50 26.11 -0.97
CA ILE A 64 -9.20 27.37 -1.65
C ILE A 64 -8.64 27.02 -3.02
N ALA A 65 -9.24 27.54 -4.09
CA ALA A 65 -8.93 27.14 -5.44
C ALA A 65 -9.08 28.28 -6.47
N LEU A 66 -8.53 28.10 -7.67
CA LEU A 66 -8.71 28.98 -8.83
C LEU A 66 -9.69 28.35 -9.82
N GLY A 67 -10.62 29.15 -10.36
CA GLY A 67 -11.60 28.71 -11.35
C GLY A 67 -13.04 28.93 -10.91
N PRO A 68 -14.03 28.22 -11.49
CA PRO A 68 -13.92 27.05 -12.37
C PRO A 68 -13.46 27.37 -13.79
N MET A 69 -12.77 26.41 -14.44
CA MET A 69 -12.37 26.48 -15.85
C MET A 69 -12.30 25.07 -16.47
N PRO A 70 -12.34 24.94 -17.81
CA PRO A 70 -12.25 23.64 -18.47
C PRO A 70 -10.98 22.87 -18.10
N ARG A 71 -11.08 21.55 -17.91
CA ARG A 71 -9.94 20.69 -17.50
C ARG A 71 -8.66 20.88 -18.31
N ALA A 72 -8.77 21.01 -19.64
CA ALA A 72 -7.61 21.20 -20.51
C ALA A 72 -6.89 22.54 -20.24
N GLU A 73 -7.65 23.60 -19.97
CA GLU A 73 -7.13 24.92 -19.61
C GLU A 73 -6.53 24.92 -18.21
N ALA A 74 -7.21 24.29 -17.25
CA ALA A 74 -6.75 24.19 -15.87
C ALA A 74 -5.42 23.42 -15.75
N ALA A 75 -5.23 22.35 -16.54
CA ALA A 75 -3.99 21.58 -16.56
C ALA A 75 -2.82 22.41 -17.08
N ALA A 76 -3.00 23.11 -18.21
CA ALA A 76 -1.98 23.99 -18.77
C ALA A 76 -1.63 25.14 -17.80
N ARG A 77 -2.64 25.74 -17.16
CA ARG A 77 -2.46 26.81 -16.19
C ARG A 77 -1.76 26.34 -14.92
N LEU A 78 -2.07 25.13 -14.42
CA LEU A 78 -1.41 24.56 -13.23
C LEU A 78 0.08 24.33 -13.46
N GLU A 79 0.47 23.74 -14.59
CA GLU A 79 1.88 23.52 -14.93
C GLU A 79 2.65 24.85 -14.98
N GLN A 80 2.09 25.85 -15.66
CA GLN A 80 2.68 27.18 -15.73
C GLN A 80 2.85 27.82 -14.34
N LEU A 81 1.84 27.71 -13.46
CA LEU A 81 1.88 28.26 -12.11
C LEU A 81 2.94 27.54 -11.23
N LYS A 82 3.14 26.24 -11.41
CA LYS A 82 4.18 25.45 -10.71
C LYS A 82 5.58 25.79 -11.20
N GLU A 83 5.79 25.89 -12.51
CA GLU A 83 7.07 26.30 -13.10
C GLU A 83 7.50 27.68 -12.59
N GLN A 84 6.54 28.59 -12.45
CA GLN A 84 6.77 29.95 -11.97
C GLN A 84 6.74 30.06 -10.43
N ARG A 85 6.53 28.95 -9.71
CA ARG A 85 6.42 28.86 -8.24
C ARG A 85 5.39 29.83 -7.65
N GLN A 86 4.33 30.13 -8.40
CA GLN A 86 3.27 31.04 -7.97
C GLN A 86 2.21 30.35 -7.11
N VAL A 87 2.17 29.02 -7.12
CA VAL A 87 1.31 28.19 -6.27
C VAL A 87 2.16 27.09 -5.60
N PRO A 88 1.71 26.50 -4.48
CA PRO A 88 2.36 25.36 -3.86
C PRO A 88 2.53 24.17 -4.82
N GLY A 89 3.63 23.44 -4.70
CA GLY A 89 3.96 22.32 -5.58
C GLY A 89 2.96 21.15 -5.50
N ASP A 90 2.23 21.06 -4.39
CA ASP A 90 1.17 20.11 -4.11
C ASP A 90 -0.22 20.56 -4.62
N SER A 91 -0.31 21.68 -5.36
CA SER A 91 -1.56 22.11 -6.01
C SER A 91 -2.03 21.11 -7.07
N PHE A 92 -3.34 20.87 -7.17
CA PHE A 92 -3.91 19.89 -8.12
C PHE A 92 -5.33 20.22 -8.60
N LEU A 93 -5.77 19.57 -9.68
CA LEU A 93 -7.10 19.76 -10.26
C LEU A 93 -8.17 18.98 -9.49
N SER A 94 -9.23 19.67 -9.05
CA SER A 94 -10.41 19.09 -8.41
C SER A 94 -11.66 19.33 -9.27
N PRO A 95 -12.59 18.38 -9.38
CA PRO A 95 -13.87 18.59 -10.08
C PRO A 95 -14.64 19.77 -9.47
N ALA A 96 -15.21 20.63 -10.31
CA ALA A 96 -16.09 21.73 -9.89
C ALA A 96 -17.57 21.31 -9.86
N GLU A 97 -17.91 20.24 -10.58
CA GLU A 97 -19.30 19.78 -10.75
C GLU A 97 -19.93 19.36 -9.42
N GLY A 98 -21.15 19.85 -9.18
CA GLY A 98 -21.92 19.56 -7.96
C GLY A 98 -21.39 20.24 -6.68
N ARG A 99 -20.42 21.16 -6.77
CA ARG A 99 -19.86 21.87 -5.60
C ARG A 99 -20.38 23.30 -5.49
N GLU A 100 -20.64 23.72 -4.25
CA GLU A 100 -20.93 25.12 -3.93
C GLU A 100 -19.61 25.92 -3.89
N LEU A 101 -19.34 26.65 -4.98
CA LEU A 101 -18.17 27.53 -5.10
C LEU A 101 -18.56 28.96 -4.72
N THR A 102 -17.86 29.55 -3.74
CA THR A 102 -18.06 30.93 -3.30
C THR A 102 -16.88 31.80 -3.72
N ARG A 103 -17.12 32.84 -4.53
CA ARG A 103 -16.09 33.80 -4.95
C ARG A 103 -15.71 34.76 -3.81
N ILE A 104 -14.44 35.09 -3.72
CA ILE A 104 -13.95 36.11 -2.78
C ILE A 104 -14.50 37.48 -3.16
N GLY A 105 -15.40 38.00 -2.31
CA GLY A 105 -16.12 39.26 -2.51
C GLY A 105 -17.64 39.15 -2.35
N ASP A 106 -18.21 37.94 -2.52
CA ASP A 106 -19.66 37.70 -2.44
C ASP A 106 -20.14 37.29 -1.03
N ALA A 107 -19.23 37.21 -0.05
CA ALA A 107 -19.55 36.87 1.34
C ALA A 107 -20.26 38.04 2.04
N THR A 108 -21.59 38.09 1.90
CA THR A 108 -22.45 38.92 2.75
C THR A 108 -22.57 38.23 4.12
N PRO A 109 -22.27 38.89 5.25
CA PRO A 109 -22.48 38.28 6.56
C PRO A 109 -23.97 38.34 6.89
N THR A 110 -24.67 37.22 6.83
CA THR A 110 -26.01 37.12 7.45
C THR A 110 -25.83 37.00 8.96
N GLU A 111 -25.88 38.16 9.60
CA GLU A 111 -26.18 38.34 11.00
C GLU A 111 -27.62 37.84 11.26
N SER A 112 -27.80 36.94 12.22
CA SER A 112 -29.10 36.67 12.83
C SER A 112 -28.88 36.41 14.31
N ALA A 113 -29.19 37.44 15.09
CA ALA A 113 -29.22 37.47 16.54
C ALA A 113 -30.47 36.74 17.10
N ASP A 114 -30.34 36.20 18.32
CA ASP A 114 -31.32 36.02 19.43
C ASP A 114 -32.83 36.04 19.11
N ALA A 115 -33.77 35.24 19.65
CA ALA A 115 -33.92 34.18 20.68
C ALA A 115 -35.47 33.84 20.68
N PRO A 116 -36.11 33.04 21.59
CA PRO A 116 -35.62 32.12 22.62
C PRO A 116 -36.30 30.70 22.59
N ALA A 117 -35.87 29.86 23.54
CA ALA A 117 -36.28 28.47 23.79
C ALA A 117 -37.74 28.22 24.21
N GLN A 118 -38.32 27.07 23.80
CA GLN A 118 -39.36 26.30 24.51
C GLN A 118 -39.25 24.78 24.20
N ASP A 119 -39.22 23.95 25.24
CA ASP A 119 -39.44 22.49 25.29
C ASP A 119 -40.85 22.20 25.89
N PRO A 120 -41.46 20.96 25.89
CA PRO A 120 -41.00 19.62 25.44
C PRO A 120 -42.03 18.69 24.69
N GLN A 121 -41.52 17.54 24.21
CA GLN A 121 -42.12 16.16 24.19
C GLN A 121 -42.88 15.55 22.96
N ALA A 122 -42.16 14.64 22.28
CA ALA A 122 -42.47 13.27 21.79
C ALA A 122 -43.46 12.93 20.63
N ALA A 123 -42.91 12.34 19.55
CA ALA A 123 -43.36 11.06 18.95
C ALA A 123 -42.27 10.47 18.01
N ALA A 124 -41.93 9.18 18.14
CA ALA A 124 -41.07 8.37 17.25
C ALA A 124 -41.75 6.99 17.03
N PRO A 125 -41.49 6.24 15.94
CA PRO A 125 -40.25 5.44 15.75
C PRO A 125 -39.77 5.41 14.26
N GLY A 126 -38.64 4.86 13.82
CA GLY A 126 -37.50 4.17 14.44
C GLY A 126 -36.48 3.86 13.31
N GLY A 127 -35.19 4.12 13.56
CA GLY A 127 -34.08 3.82 12.67
C GLY A 127 -32.91 3.29 13.49
N ASN A 128 -32.39 2.12 13.13
CA ASN A 128 -31.49 1.34 13.97
C ASN A 128 -30.05 1.86 13.81
N ALA A 129 -29.59 2.57 14.85
CA ALA A 129 -28.19 2.90 15.07
C ALA A 129 -27.51 1.75 15.81
N SER A 130 -26.31 1.36 15.35
CA SER A 130 -25.40 0.51 16.12
C SER A 130 -24.63 1.38 17.12
N THR A 131 -24.55 0.87 18.34
CA THR A 131 -24.02 1.46 19.55
C THR A 131 -22.59 1.00 19.80
N PHE A 132 -21.63 1.91 19.98
CA PHE A 132 -20.54 1.72 20.95
C PHE A 132 -20.09 3.07 21.57
N PRO A 133 -19.71 3.10 22.86
CA PRO A 133 -19.56 4.33 23.65
C PRO A 133 -18.20 5.04 23.45
N GLN A 134 -18.23 6.38 23.41
CA GLN A 134 -17.05 7.23 23.55
C GLN A 134 -16.76 7.51 25.04
N ALA A 135 -15.56 7.19 25.50
CA ALA A 135 -15.02 7.64 26.78
C ALA A 135 -14.15 8.89 26.58
N GLN A 136 -14.37 9.91 27.40
CA GLN A 136 -13.58 11.15 27.45
C GLN A 136 -12.24 10.97 28.21
N PRO A 137 -11.23 11.81 27.92
CA PRO A 137 -9.86 11.69 28.43
C PRO A 137 -9.64 12.37 29.79
N PRO A 138 -8.66 11.92 30.60
CA PRO A 138 -7.94 12.77 31.54
C PRO A 138 -6.61 13.28 30.96
N ALA A 139 -6.29 14.52 31.34
CA ALA A 139 -5.10 15.26 30.97
C ALA A 139 -3.89 14.91 31.85
N THR A 140 -2.72 14.86 31.20
CA THR A 140 -1.37 15.29 31.62
C THR A 140 -0.75 14.73 32.91
N GLU A 141 0.30 13.90 32.76
CA GLU A 141 1.61 14.16 33.40
C GLU A 141 2.76 13.35 32.77
N LYS A 142 3.79 14.09 32.34
CA LYS A 142 5.24 13.79 32.29
C LYS A 142 5.79 12.71 31.35
N GLU A 143 6.47 13.21 30.31
CA GLU A 143 7.51 12.54 29.52
C GLU A 143 8.59 11.87 30.38
N PRO A 144 9.07 10.66 30.02
CA PRO A 144 10.41 10.22 30.36
C PRO A 144 11.39 10.69 29.27
N VAL A 145 12.29 11.57 29.69
CA VAL A 145 13.49 11.96 28.94
C VAL A 145 14.38 10.74 28.66
N PRO A 146 14.86 10.55 27.41
CA PRO A 146 15.91 9.58 27.10
C PRO A 146 17.22 9.96 27.80
N GLY A 147 17.85 8.97 28.42
CA GLY A 147 19.09 9.13 29.19
C GLY A 147 20.23 9.65 28.33
N ASP A 148 20.68 10.84 28.70
CA ASP A 148 21.91 11.49 28.26
C ASP A 148 23.11 10.89 29.04
N LEU A 149 24.22 10.65 28.34
CA LEU A 149 25.45 10.08 28.91
C LEU A 149 26.33 11.21 29.45
N ALA A 150 26.12 11.58 30.72
CA ALA A 150 27.07 12.42 31.47
C ALA A 150 26.96 12.13 32.99
N GLY A 151 28.05 11.62 33.57
CA GLY A 151 28.17 11.40 35.01
C GLY A 151 28.46 12.67 35.80
N ALA A 152 28.01 12.72 37.05
CA ALA A 152 28.47 13.69 38.05
C ALA A 152 28.43 13.11 39.47
N ASP A 153 29.50 13.45 40.20
CA ASP A 153 29.92 13.05 41.55
C ASP A 153 28.86 13.02 42.66
N ALA A 154 28.95 12.00 43.51
CA ALA A 154 28.49 12.04 44.89
C ALA A 154 29.48 11.31 45.82
N ALA A 155 30.08 12.05 46.75
CA ALA A 155 30.90 11.55 47.85
C ALA A 155 30.04 11.48 49.15
N PRO A 156 30.44 10.71 50.19
CA PRO A 156 29.66 9.56 50.63
C PRO A 156 28.95 9.78 51.97
N SER A 157 27.95 8.95 52.26
CA SER A 157 27.43 8.74 53.62
C SER A 157 27.54 7.27 53.96
N ALA A 158 28.26 7.00 55.05
CA ALA A 158 28.49 5.69 55.59
C ALA A 158 27.24 5.20 56.32
N ASP A 159 26.74 4.03 55.92
CA ASP A 159 26.24 3.05 56.89
C ASP A 159 26.41 1.64 56.34
N ALA A 160 27.04 0.79 57.15
CA ALA A 160 27.46 -0.54 56.80
C ALA A 160 26.26 -1.50 56.82
N ALA A 161 25.78 -1.88 55.64
CA ALA A 161 24.96 -3.07 55.42
C ALA A 161 25.63 -3.91 54.32
N ALA A 162 25.73 -5.21 54.57
CA ALA A 162 26.50 -6.17 53.79
C ALA A 162 26.31 -6.03 52.28
N ALA A 163 27.37 -5.63 51.59
CA ALA A 163 27.44 -5.52 50.14
C ALA A 163 27.43 -6.94 49.53
N ALA A 164 26.30 -7.34 48.97
CA ALA A 164 26.34 -8.13 47.75
C ALA A 164 27.02 -7.24 46.71
N GLU A 165 28.11 -7.71 46.10
CA GLU A 165 28.72 -7.03 44.96
C GLU A 165 27.61 -6.73 43.94
N PRO A 166 27.47 -5.48 43.45
CA PRO A 166 26.53 -5.21 42.38
C PRO A 166 26.92 -6.10 41.20
N ASP A 167 25.97 -6.90 40.69
CA ASP A 167 26.18 -7.63 39.45
C ASP A 167 26.72 -6.63 38.41
N PRO A 168 27.84 -6.95 37.72
CA PRO A 168 28.42 -6.03 36.76
C PRO A 168 27.36 -5.63 35.73
N ALA A 169 27.29 -4.33 35.41
CA ALA A 169 26.39 -3.85 34.37
C ALA A 169 26.58 -4.70 33.10
N PRO A 170 25.49 -5.14 32.45
CA PRO A 170 25.59 -6.08 31.33
C PRO A 170 26.47 -5.49 30.22
N GLU A 171 27.40 -6.30 29.73
CA GLU A 171 28.30 -5.90 28.64
C GLU A 171 27.48 -5.47 27.41
N GLN A 172 27.74 -4.24 26.94
CA GLN A 172 27.09 -3.69 25.76
C GLN A 172 27.99 -3.81 24.54
N PHE A 173 27.37 -4.07 23.40
CA PHE A 173 28.05 -4.21 22.13
C PHE A 173 27.46 -3.25 21.08
N PHE A 174 28.30 -2.90 20.11
CA PHE A 174 27.98 -2.04 18.99
C PHE A 174 28.41 -2.69 17.68
N LEU A 175 27.51 -2.70 16.71
CA LEU A 175 27.79 -3.14 15.35
C LEU A 175 28.51 -2.01 14.62
N ARG A 176 29.82 -2.13 14.44
CA ARG A 176 30.63 -1.14 13.74
C ARG A 176 30.56 -1.37 12.24
N LEU A 177 30.11 -0.35 11.51
CA LEU A 177 29.83 -0.45 10.08
C LEU A 177 31.05 -0.03 9.26
N GLU A 178 31.54 1.19 9.50
CA GLU A 178 32.68 1.76 8.79
C GLU A 178 33.44 2.74 9.70
N SER A 179 34.67 3.09 9.33
CA SER A 179 35.46 4.08 10.08
C SER A 179 36.45 4.86 9.21
N THR A 180 36.66 6.12 9.55
CA THR A 180 37.60 7.03 8.88
C THR A 180 38.38 7.87 9.89
N THR A 181 39.46 8.52 9.48
CA THR A 181 40.20 9.50 10.30
C THR A 181 39.72 10.92 10.08
N ASP A 182 38.96 11.18 9.01
CA ASP A 182 38.46 12.52 8.67
C ASP A 182 37.06 12.75 9.26
N ARG A 183 36.88 13.88 9.95
CA ARG A 183 35.61 14.20 10.62
C ARG A 183 34.48 14.52 9.65
N ALA A 184 34.74 15.30 8.61
CA ALA A 184 33.73 15.67 7.63
C ALA A 184 33.24 14.43 6.87
N GLN A 185 34.18 13.55 6.48
CA GLN A 185 33.83 12.29 5.85
C GLN A 185 33.03 11.38 6.78
N ALA A 186 33.38 11.32 8.07
CA ALA A 186 32.65 10.51 9.05
C ALA A 186 31.18 10.95 9.19
N GLU A 187 30.93 12.25 9.17
CA GLU A 187 29.57 12.81 9.23
C GLU A 187 28.79 12.57 7.94
N GLU A 188 29.44 12.64 6.77
CA GLU A 188 28.83 12.27 5.49
C GLU A 188 28.47 10.77 5.45
N MET A 189 29.39 9.91 5.90
CA MET A 189 29.14 8.47 6.04
C MET A 189 27.95 8.21 6.98
N LEU A 190 27.90 8.87 8.13
CA LEU A 190 26.77 8.76 9.06
C LEU A 190 25.46 9.20 8.40
N ALA A 191 25.46 10.34 7.69
CA ALA A 191 24.27 10.84 7.02
C ALA A 191 23.74 9.82 6.01
N LYS A 192 24.62 9.24 5.19
CA LYS A 192 24.27 8.17 4.25
C LYS A 192 23.74 6.92 4.97
N TRP A 193 24.41 6.48 6.03
CA TRP A 193 23.97 5.33 6.82
C TRP A 193 22.61 5.54 7.48
N ARG A 194 22.28 6.77 7.87
CA ARG A 194 20.97 7.12 8.46
C ARG A 194 19.81 7.08 7.47
N GLU A 195 20.06 7.02 6.16
CA GLU A 195 19.01 6.80 5.16
C GLU A 195 18.40 5.39 5.27
N THR A 196 19.20 4.39 5.66
CA THR A 196 18.76 2.99 5.82
C THR A 196 18.70 2.53 7.27
N LEU A 197 19.60 3.05 8.12
CA LEU A 197 19.74 2.76 9.54
C LEU A 197 19.67 4.08 10.34
N PRO A 198 18.47 4.65 10.54
CA PRO A 198 18.30 5.96 11.19
C PRO A 198 18.78 5.99 12.64
N GLU A 199 18.99 4.82 13.25
CA GLU A 199 19.47 4.64 14.62
C GLU A 199 21.00 4.74 14.74
N ALA A 200 21.74 4.76 13.62
CA ALA A 200 23.19 4.81 13.63
C ALA A 200 23.72 6.08 14.34
N GLY A 201 24.83 5.92 15.06
CA GLY A 201 25.57 6.99 15.74
C GLY A 201 27.03 7.06 15.26
N LEU A 202 27.71 8.14 15.64
CA LEU A 202 29.14 8.33 15.38
C LEU A 202 29.93 8.31 16.68
N TRP A 203 31.05 7.60 16.67
CA TRP A 203 31.92 7.38 17.82
C TRP A 203 33.35 7.81 17.53
N SER A 204 34.00 8.40 18.51
CA SER A 204 35.42 8.73 18.54
C SER A 204 36.18 7.59 19.23
N LEU A 205 36.81 6.73 18.44
CA LEU A 205 37.53 5.56 18.93
C LEU A 205 38.83 5.96 19.65
N PRO A 206 39.33 5.17 20.62
CA PRO A 206 40.58 5.45 21.34
C PRO A 206 41.83 5.57 20.46
N ASN A 207 41.80 5.00 19.25
CA ASN A 207 42.88 5.07 18.27
C ASN A 207 42.84 6.33 17.38
N GLY A 208 41.95 7.28 17.67
CA GLY A 208 41.81 8.54 16.93
C GLY A 208 41.00 8.45 15.65
N ARG A 209 40.39 7.30 15.33
CA ARG A 209 39.43 7.17 14.21
C ARG A 209 38.01 7.49 14.66
N LEU A 210 37.18 7.87 13.71
CA LEU A 210 35.75 8.04 13.86
C LEU A 210 35.03 6.87 13.20
N ALA A 211 34.08 6.26 13.91
CA ALA A 211 33.35 5.09 13.44
C ALA A 211 31.84 5.29 13.48
N VAL A 212 31.17 4.85 12.41
CA VAL A 212 29.71 4.75 12.36
C VAL A 212 29.31 3.40 12.94
N ALA A 213 28.41 3.39 13.92
CA ALA A 213 27.99 2.17 14.59
C ALA A 213 26.52 2.19 15.00
N LEU A 214 25.95 0.99 15.13
CA LEU A 214 24.58 0.71 15.56
C LEU A 214 24.61 -0.01 16.93
N GLY A 215 23.81 0.43 17.89
CA GLY A 215 23.75 -0.13 19.24
C GLY A 215 23.31 0.92 20.27
N PRO A 216 23.35 0.62 21.59
CA PRO A 216 23.87 -0.61 22.21
C PRO A 216 22.94 -1.81 22.06
N MET A 217 23.50 -3.02 22.15
CA MET A 217 22.78 -4.30 22.22
C MET A 217 23.59 -5.35 23.00
N ASP A 218 22.99 -6.45 23.42
CA ASP A 218 23.74 -7.56 24.00
C ASP A 218 24.52 -8.36 22.93
N ARG A 219 25.46 -9.19 23.38
CA ARG A 219 26.32 -9.97 22.49
C ARG A 219 25.58 -10.95 21.58
N ALA A 220 24.57 -11.63 22.12
CA ALA A 220 23.83 -12.65 21.39
C ALA A 220 22.99 -12.00 20.29
N THR A 221 22.26 -10.94 20.63
CA THR A 221 21.51 -10.11 19.69
C THR A 221 22.42 -9.53 18.62
N GLY A 222 23.53 -8.89 19.01
CA GLY A 222 24.46 -8.31 18.04
C GLY A 222 25.11 -9.32 17.10
N THR A 223 25.41 -10.52 17.59
CA THR A 223 25.98 -11.59 16.75
C THR A 223 24.95 -12.11 15.75
N ALA A 224 23.72 -12.37 16.20
CA ALA A 224 22.65 -12.88 15.34
C ALA A 224 22.24 -11.84 14.27
N TRP A 225 22.07 -10.58 14.66
CA TRP A 225 21.72 -9.51 13.73
C TRP A 225 22.85 -9.15 12.77
N LEU A 226 24.12 -9.20 13.19
CA LEU A 226 25.24 -9.04 12.25
C LEU A 226 25.18 -10.07 11.12
N GLN A 227 24.83 -11.33 11.43
CA GLN A 227 24.66 -12.35 10.40
C GLN A 227 23.47 -12.04 9.49
N ALA A 228 22.31 -11.71 10.07
CA ALA A 228 21.11 -11.37 9.29
C ALA A 228 21.33 -10.15 8.37
N PHE A 229 22.01 -9.10 8.86
CA PHE A 229 22.36 -7.93 8.06
C PHE A 229 23.33 -8.28 6.92
N ARG A 230 24.28 -9.19 7.14
CA ARG A 230 25.20 -9.66 6.09
C ARG A 230 24.48 -10.48 5.04
N ASP A 231 23.58 -11.37 5.45
CA ASP A 231 22.80 -12.20 4.53
C ASP A 231 21.86 -11.36 3.65
N ALA A 232 21.43 -10.20 4.15
CA ALA A 232 20.66 -9.21 3.42
C ALA A 232 21.50 -8.19 2.62
N ASP A 233 22.84 -8.28 2.66
CA ASP A 233 23.77 -7.28 2.10
C ASP A 233 23.49 -5.84 2.60
N ALA A 234 22.94 -5.72 3.82
CA ALA A 234 22.55 -4.46 4.44
C ALA A 234 23.69 -3.78 5.20
N VAL A 235 24.80 -4.49 5.44
CA VAL A 235 26.01 -3.97 6.08
C VAL A 235 27.26 -4.45 5.33
N PRO A 236 28.39 -3.73 5.41
CA PRO A 236 29.64 -4.16 4.80
C PRO A 236 30.12 -5.51 5.34
N ARG A 237 30.85 -6.27 4.53
CA ARG A 237 31.37 -7.59 4.93
C ARG A 237 32.33 -7.51 6.11
N ASP A 238 33.08 -6.42 6.20
CA ASP A 238 34.01 -6.12 7.29
C ASP A 238 33.34 -5.49 8.51
N ALA A 239 32.01 -5.30 8.50
CA ALA A 239 31.27 -4.91 9.70
C ALA A 239 31.44 -5.98 10.80
N PHE A 240 31.60 -5.55 12.03
CA PHE A 240 31.80 -6.48 13.15
C PHE A 240 31.24 -5.92 14.45
N LEU A 241 31.01 -6.84 15.40
CA LEU A 241 30.52 -6.50 16.72
C LEU A 241 31.70 -6.12 17.63
N ALA A 242 31.68 -4.90 18.16
CA ALA A 242 32.69 -4.36 19.07
C ALA A 242 32.08 -4.17 20.47
N PRO A 243 32.79 -4.48 21.56
CA PRO A 243 32.33 -4.18 22.91
C PRO A 243 32.37 -2.66 23.16
N SER A 244 31.55 -2.17 24.10
CA SER A 244 31.44 -0.75 24.44
C SER A 244 32.76 -0.13 24.89
N GLU A 245 33.63 -0.91 25.54
CA GLU A 245 34.96 -0.47 25.99
C GLU A 245 35.90 -0.07 24.84
N ASP A 246 35.70 -0.65 23.64
CA ASP A 246 36.49 -0.37 22.45
C ASP A 246 35.98 0.85 21.65
N MET A 247 34.80 1.37 21.99
CA MET A 247 34.11 2.40 21.21
C MET A 247 34.54 3.83 21.54
N GLY A 248 35.15 4.07 22.70
CA GLY A 248 35.57 5.40 23.13
C GLY A 248 34.39 6.34 23.43
N GLU A 249 34.46 7.58 22.96
CA GLU A 249 33.47 8.63 23.26
C GLU A 249 32.42 8.77 22.14
N ILE A 250 31.18 9.10 22.51
CA ILE A 250 30.13 9.39 21.51
C ILE A 250 30.39 10.76 20.90
N ALA A 251 30.57 10.78 19.57
CA ALA A 251 30.76 11.97 18.78
C ALA A 251 29.44 12.56 18.27
N ILE A 252 28.51 11.70 17.86
CA ILE A 252 27.12 12.04 17.49
C ILE A 252 26.24 10.92 17.99
N ILE A 253 25.29 11.23 18.86
CA ILE A 253 24.40 10.25 19.46
C ILE A 253 23.51 9.56 18.41
N GLY A 254 23.41 8.23 18.51
CA GLY A 254 22.47 7.39 17.76
C GLY A 254 21.22 7.08 18.59
N LYS A 255 20.48 6.03 18.21
CA LYS A 255 19.37 5.48 18.98
C LYS A 255 19.61 4.00 19.24
N VAL A 256 19.04 3.49 20.33
CA VAL A 256 18.97 2.04 20.56
C VAL A 256 18.16 1.43 19.41
N PRO A 257 18.70 0.45 18.68
CA PRO A 257 18.01 -0.12 17.55
C PRO A 257 16.86 -1.02 18.00
N ASP A 258 15.73 -0.96 17.32
CA ASP A 258 14.60 -1.86 17.56
C ASP A 258 14.85 -3.19 16.85
N LEU A 259 15.49 -4.12 17.56
CA LEU A 259 15.90 -5.43 17.07
C LEU A 259 15.39 -6.51 18.02
N GLY A 260 14.58 -7.44 17.50
CA GLY A 260 14.07 -8.56 18.27
C GLY A 260 15.18 -9.48 18.76
N ALA A 261 15.01 -10.00 19.97
CA ALA A 261 15.99 -10.88 20.58
C ALA A 261 16.09 -12.21 19.79
N PRO A 262 17.29 -12.78 19.63
CA PRO A 262 17.44 -14.12 19.08
C PRO A 262 16.85 -15.17 20.05
N PRO A 263 16.55 -16.38 19.56
CA PRO A 263 16.14 -17.49 20.42
C PRO A 263 17.14 -17.72 21.56
N ALA A 264 16.65 -18.02 22.76
CA ALA A 264 17.52 -18.34 23.89
C ALA A 264 18.40 -19.56 23.56
N PRO A 265 19.64 -19.65 24.10
CA PRO A 265 20.55 -20.75 23.79
C PRO A 265 20.02 -22.16 24.09
N ASP A 266 19.10 -22.27 25.04
CA ASP A 266 18.43 -23.51 25.47
C ASP A 266 17.03 -23.68 24.84
N ALA A 267 16.57 -22.73 24.04
CA ALA A 267 15.30 -22.83 23.34
C ALA A 267 15.35 -23.95 22.30
N ALA A 268 14.23 -24.67 22.16
CA ALA A 268 14.08 -25.65 21.11
C ALA A 268 14.18 -24.97 19.74
N ALA A 269 15.07 -25.45 18.88
CA ALA A 269 15.23 -24.91 17.53
C ALA A 269 13.92 -25.05 16.74
N VAL A 270 13.44 -23.94 16.19
CA VAL A 270 12.29 -23.94 15.28
C VAL A 270 12.74 -24.55 13.96
N PRO A 271 12.14 -25.67 13.49
CA PRO A 271 12.47 -26.20 12.19
C PRO A 271 11.97 -25.26 11.10
N MET A 272 12.75 -25.09 10.04
CA MET A 272 12.34 -24.32 8.86
C MET A 272 11.02 -24.89 8.31
N PRO A 273 9.96 -24.06 8.15
CA PRO A 273 8.72 -24.51 7.52
C PRO A 273 8.95 -25.00 6.08
N PRO A 274 8.02 -25.80 5.50
CA PRO A 274 8.13 -26.21 4.11
C PRO A 274 8.29 -25.00 3.18
N LEU A 275 9.35 -25.00 2.36
CA LEU A 275 9.73 -23.84 1.55
C LEU A 275 8.63 -23.38 0.58
N GLU A 276 7.79 -24.28 0.13
CA GLU A 276 6.62 -23.93 -0.68
C GLU A 276 5.66 -23.01 0.08
N LYS A 277 5.41 -23.26 1.36
CA LYS A 277 4.59 -22.39 2.22
C LYS A 277 5.29 -21.06 2.49
N VAL A 278 6.62 -21.10 2.66
CA VAL A 278 7.44 -19.90 2.82
C VAL A 278 7.35 -19.02 1.58
N GLN A 279 7.53 -19.58 0.39
CA GLN A 279 7.45 -18.85 -0.89
C GLN A 279 6.06 -18.21 -1.10
N ARG A 280 4.97 -18.93 -0.79
CA ARG A 280 3.60 -18.37 -0.84
C ARG A 280 3.44 -17.20 0.14
N ALA A 281 3.95 -17.36 1.35
CA ALA A 281 3.88 -16.32 2.37
C ALA A 281 4.74 -15.09 2.02
N LEU A 282 5.92 -15.30 1.41
CA LEU A 282 6.78 -14.22 0.92
C LEU A 282 6.15 -13.47 -0.28
N ARG A 283 5.47 -14.19 -1.17
CA ARG A 283 4.70 -13.57 -2.27
C ARG A 283 3.55 -12.73 -1.72
N TRP A 284 2.80 -13.28 -0.77
CA TRP A 284 1.76 -12.56 -0.04
C TRP A 284 2.30 -11.29 0.65
N ALA A 285 3.51 -11.34 1.22
CA ALA A 285 4.17 -10.18 1.81
C ALA A 285 4.73 -9.18 0.77
N GLY A 286 4.75 -9.52 -0.52
CA GLY A 286 5.28 -8.67 -1.59
C GLY A 286 6.81 -8.71 -1.72
N HIS A 287 7.44 -9.76 -1.22
CA HIS A 287 8.90 -9.94 -1.31
C HIS A 287 9.35 -10.96 -2.35
N TYR A 288 8.42 -11.69 -2.99
CA TYR A 288 8.76 -12.81 -3.87
C TYR A 288 7.87 -12.92 -5.11
N ASP A 289 8.47 -12.69 -6.29
CA ASP A 289 7.82 -12.82 -7.62
C ASP A 289 8.17 -14.13 -8.34
N GLY A 290 8.99 -14.99 -7.73
CA GLY A 290 9.41 -16.27 -8.32
C GLY A 290 8.31 -17.35 -8.27
N GLY A 291 8.53 -18.48 -8.95
CA GLY A 291 7.61 -19.61 -8.92
C GLY A 291 7.57 -20.31 -7.55
N ILE A 292 6.41 -20.85 -7.18
CA ILE A 292 6.24 -21.64 -5.95
C ILE A 292 6.71 -23.08 -6.24
N ASP A 293 7.99 -23.36 -6.04
CA ASP A 293 8.62 -24.64 -6.40
C ASP A 293 9.28 -25.38 -5.22
N GLY A 294 9.22 -24.80 -4.02
CA GLY A 294 9.77 -25.37 -2.80
C GLY A 294 11.30 -25.44 -2.75
N LYS A 295 12.01 -24.74 -3.65
CA LYS A 295 13.49 -24.72 -3.67
C LYS A 295 14.06 -23.52 -2.96
N ASP A 296 15.20 -23.73 -2.31
CA ASP A 296 15.98 -22.68 -1.66
C ASP A 296 16.90 -21.94 -2.67
N GLY A 297 16.28 -21.25 -3.61
CA GLY A 297 16.97 -20.48 -4.64
C GLY A 297 17.51 -19.13 -4.13
N PRO A 298 18.37 -18.45 -4.92
CA PRO A 298 18.86 -17.12 -4.57
C PRO A 298 17.73 -16.09 -4.40
N MET A 299 16.64 -16.19 -5.18
CA MET A 299 15.46 -15.33 -5.03
C MET A 299 14.72 -15.59 -3.70
N THR A 300 14.59 -16.86 -3.29
CA THR A 300 13.94 -17.22 -2.03
C THR A 300 14.77 -16.74 -0.85
N ARG A 301 16.09 -16.93 -0.88
CA ARG A 301 17.00 -16.40 0.16
C ARG A 301 16.97 -14.88 0.27
N ALA A 302 16.98 -14.18 -0.86
CA ALA A 302 16.87 -12.72 -0.89
C ALA A 302 15.52 -12.24 -0.31
N ALA A 303 14.42 -12.90 -0.66
CA ALA A 303 13.10 -12.58 -0.13
C ALA A 303 12.98 -12.84 1.38
N MET A 304 13.52 -13.96 1.87
CA MET A 304 13.59 -14.25 3.31
C MET A 304 14.40 -13.19 4.06
N ALA A 305 15.59 -12.85 3.54
CA ALA A 305 16.43 -11.81 4.14
C ALA A 305 15.73 -10.45 4.16
N ARG A 306 14.99 -10.11 3.10
CA ARG A 306 14.19 -8.88 3.02
C ARG A 306 13.10 -8.83 4.09
N GLU A 307 12.31 -9.89 4.25
CA GLU A 307 11.28 -9.97 5.29
C GLU A 307 11.89 -9.79 6.69
N ILE A 308 13.02 -10.46 6.96
CA ILE A 308 13.72 -10.37 8.26
C ILE A 308 14.17 -8.93 8.52
N MET A 309 14.73 -8.24 7.51
CA MET A 309 15.17 -6.85 7.63
C MET A 309 14.02 -5.85 7.77
N ASP A 310 12.91 -6.08 7.08
CA ASP A 310 11.76 -5.18 7.11
C ASP A 310 10.98 -5.30 8.42
N ARG A 311 10.94 -6.48 9.04
CA ARG A 311 10.24 -6.69 10.31
C ARG A 311 11.10 -6.50 11.54
N ARG A 312 12.39 -6.83 11.46
CA ARG A 312 13.33 -6.80 12.59
C ARG A 312 12.89 -7.58 13.84
N ALA A 313 11.91 -8.48 13.71
CA ALA A 313 11.28 -9.17 14.85
C ALA A 313 12.09 -10.38 15.33
N SER A 314 12.79 -11.07 14.43
CA SER A 314 13.67 -12.18 14.75
C SER A 314 14.79 -12.28 13.72
N PRO A 315 16.06 -12.42 14.12
CA PRO A 315 17.17 -12.65 13.20
C PRO A 315 17.26 -14.10 12.74
N ASP A 316 16.52 -15.03 13.37
CA ASP A 316 16.50 -16.45 12.99
C ASP A 316 15.53 -16.68 11.81
N PRO A 317 16.00 -17.18 10.65
CA PRO A 317 15.16 -17.35 9.48
C PRO A 317 13.98 -18.30 9.70
N ALA A 318 14.15 -19.40 10.44
CA ALA A 318 13.07 -20.37 10.64
C ALA A 318 11.92 -19.77 11.47
N THR A 319 12.27 -19.08 12.56
CA THR A 319 11.32 -18.37 13.42
C THR A 319 10.60 -17.26 12.64
N ALA A 320 11.35 -16.41 11.93
CA ALA A 320 10.78 -15.32 11.13
C ALA A 320 9.81 -15.84 10.05
N MET A 321 10.15 -16.94 9.36
CA MET A 321 9.28 -17.53 8.35
C MET A 321 8.05 -18.21 8.95
N ALA A 322 8.16 -18.82 10.12
CA ALA A 322 7.00 -19.36 10.84
C ALA A 322 6.03 -18.25 11.26
N GLU A 323 6.55 -17.11 11.77
CA GLU A 323 5.75 -15.93 12.12
C GLU A 323 5.11 -15.27 10.89
N LEU A 324 5.81 -15.22 9.76
CA LEU A 324 5.25 -14.75 8.49
C LEU A 324 4.06 -15.60 8.07
N ILE A 325 4.17 -16.93 8.11
CA ILE A 325 3.07 -17.84 7.79
C ILE A 325 1.90 -17.64 8.76
N ALA A 326 2.16 -17.51 10.06
CA ALA A 326 1.12 -17.29 11.06
C ALA A 326 0.36 -15.97 10.82
N ARG A 327 1.06 -14.89 10.46
CA ARG A 327 0.44 -13.59 10.11
C ARG A 327 -0.40 -13.67 8.85
N ARG A 328 0.05 -14.40 7.84
CA ARG A 328 -0.73 -14.66 6.63
C ARG A 328 -2.03 -15.38 6.98
N GLU A 329 -1.99 -16.44 7.79
CA GLU A 329 -3.20 -17.16 8.19
C GLU A 329 -4.15 -16.30 9.07
N ALA A 330 -3.60 -15.49 9.98
CA ALA A 330 -4.40 -14.54 10.75
C ALA A 330 -5.11 -13.52 9.85
N TRP A 331 -4.40 -12.97 8.85
CA TRP A 331 -4.97 -12.06 7.87
C TRP A 331 -6.03 -12.75 6.99
N ARG A 332 -5.81 -14.01 6.57
CA ARG A 332 -6.80 -14.79 5.81
C ARG A 332 -8.10 -14.96 6.61
N ALA A 333 -8.00 -15.20 7.92
CA ALA A 333 -9.14 -15.31 8.82
C ALA A 333 -9.85 -13.95 9.01
N GLU A 334 -9.10 -12.87 9.22
CA GLU A 334 -9.64 -11.51 9.35
C GLU A 334 -10.36 -11.04 8.08
N MET A 335 -9.80 -11.35 6.91
CA MET A 335 -10.39 -11.01 5.61
C MET A 335 -11.63 -11.87 5.28
N GLY A 336 -11.91 -12.90 6.07
CA GLY A 336 -13.05 -13.80 5.87
C GLY A 336 -12.95 -14.62 4.57
N LEU A 337 -11.73 -15.06 4.22
CA LEU A 337 -11.54 -15.84 2.99
C LEU A 337 -12.21 -17.20 3.12
N ALA A 338 -13.17 -17.46 2.23
CA ALA A 338 -13.83 -18.75 2.08
C ALA A 338 -13.55 -19.32 0.69
N GLU A 339 -13.63 -20.65 0.56
CA GLU A 339 -13.56 -21.29 -0.75
C GLU A 339 -14.80 -20.92 -1.57
N LEU A 340 -14.60 -20.15 -2.64
CA LEU A 340 -15.59 -19.88 -3.66
C LEU A 340 -15.50 -20.95 -4.74
N ARG A 341 -16.62 -21.61 -5.02
CA ARG A 341 -16.78 -22.49 -6.20
C ARG A 341 -17.77 -21.83 -7.15
N ASP A 342 -17.30 -21.51 -8.34
CA ASP A 342 -18.12 -20.91 -9.39
C ASP A 342 -18.46 -21.96 -10.45
N ASP A 343 -19.72 -22.41 -10.45
CA ASP A 343 -20.20 -23.47 -11.37
C ASP A 343 -20.21 -23.02 -12.84
N HIS A 344 -20.30 -21.71 -13.09
CA HIS A 344 -20.40 -21.18 -14.45
C HIS A 344 -19.06 -21.24 -15.19
N THR A 345 -17.96 -20.87 -14.54
CA THR A 345 -16.59 -20.97 -15.07
C THR A 345 -15.92 -22.31 -14.74
N GLY A 346 -16.41 -23.03 -13.71
CA GLY A 346 -15.82 -24.26 -13.19
C GLY A 346 -14.57 -24.03 -12.34
N LEU A 347 -14.34 -22.78 -11.91
CA LEU A 347 -13.17 -22.36 -11.14
C LEU A 347 -13.46 -22.36 -9.64
N MET A 348 -12.43 -22.63 -8.85
CA MET A 348 -12.44 -22.51 -7.40
C MET A 348 -11.23 -21.73 -6.91
N LEU A 349 -11.43 -20.89 -5.90
CA LEU A 349 -10.41 -19.99 -5.32
C LEU A 349 -10.88 -19.43 -3.97
N PRO A 350 -9.97 -18.93 -3.11
CA PRO A 350 -10.34 -18.23 -1.89
C PRO A 350 -10.86 -16.81 -2.19
N ALA A 351 -12.05 -16.46 -1.69
CA ALA A 351 -12.66 -15.14 -1.87
C ALA A 351 -13.31 -14.60 -0.58
N PRO A 352 -13.25 -13.28 -0.32
CA PRO A 352 -13.90 -12.65 0.82
C PRO A 352 -15.39 -12.40 0.53
N MET A 353 -16.23 -13.42 0.70
CA MET A 353 -17.67 -13.37 0.37
C MET A 353 -18.50 -12.41 1.25
N GLU A 354 -17.91 -11.86 2.31
CA GLU A 354 -18.51 -10.75 3.06
C GLU A 354 -18.39 -9.41 2.33
N LYS A 355 -17.42 -9.29 1.41
CA LYS A 355 -17.19 -8.09 0.58
C LYS A 355 -17.71 -8.24 -0.85
N LEU A 356 -18.00 -9.47 -1.28
CA LEU A 356 -18.40 -9.80 -2.64
C LEU A 356 -19.80 -10.41 -2.66
N GLN A 357 -20.57 -10.10 -3.69
CA GLN A 357 -21.84 -10.76 -3.97
C GLN A 357 -21.90 -11.14 -5.45
N PHE A 358 -22.49 -12.30 -5.75
CA PHE A 358 -22.73 -12.67 -7.15
C PHE A 358 -23.66 -11.65 -7.80
N ASP A 359 -23.26 -11.11 -8.94
CA ASP A 359 -24.05 -10.16 -9.75
C ASP A 359 -24.71 -10.92 -10.90
N ARG A 360 -23.89 -11.46 -11.81
CA ARG A 360 -24.38 -12.20 -12.99
C ARG A 360 -23.31 -13.08 -13.61
N ALA A 361 -23.77 -14.03 -14.42
CA ALA A 361 -22.95 -14.78 -15.37
C ALA A 361 -23.17 -14.24 -16.79
N GLU A 362 -22.09 -14.01 -17.53
CA GLU A 362 -22.12 -13.45 -18.89
C GLU A 362 -21.12 -14.16 -19.80
N ARG A 363 -21.62 -14.91 -20.79
CA ARG A 363 -20.79 -15.72 -21.71
C ARG A 363 -19.82 -16.62 -20.94
N ALA A 364 -18.52 -16.34 -20.99
CA ALA A 364 -17.45 -17.09 -20.32
C ALA A 364 -17.04 -16.48 -18.96
N LEU A 365 -17.80 -15.50 -18.45
CA LEU A 365 -17.48 -14.70 -17.28
C LEU A 365 -18.49 -14.95 -16.14
N SER A 366 -18.00 -14.97 -14.91
CA SER A 366 -18.80 -14.79 -13.69
C SER A 366 -18.39 -13.51 -13.00
N ILE A 367 -19.35 -12.63 -12.73
CA ILE A 367 -19.12 -11.32 -12.14
C ILE A 367 -19.65 -11.31 -10.72
N TYR A 368 -18.76 -11.02 -9.77
CA TYR A 368 -19.06 -10.76 -8.37
C TYR A 368 -18.84 -9.29 -8.10
N GLY A 369 -19.92 -8.57 -7.83
CA GLY A 369 -19.89 -7.15 -7.50
C GLY A 369 -19.65 -6.88 -6.01
N PRO A 370 -19.57 -5.60 -5.62
CA PRO A 370 -19.40 -5.20 -4.23
C PRO A 370 -20.65 -5.53 -3.42
N ARG A 371 -20.44 -6.12 -2.24
CA ARG A 371 -21.45 -6.28 -1.21
C ARG A 371 -21.35 -5.15 -0.21
N ASP A 372 -22.50 -4.60 0.21
CA ASP A 372 -22.60 -3.59 1.28
C ASP A 372 -21.63 -2.40 1.13
N GLY A 373 -21.40 -1.96 -0.12
CA GLY A 373 -20.53 -0.82 -0.42
C GLY A 373 -19.02 -1.09 -0.29
N SER A 374 -18.59 -2.35 -0.28
CA SER A 374 -17.17 -2.74 -0.12
C SER A 374 -16.22 -2.12 -1.15
N GLY A 375 -16.72 -1.72 -2.32
CA GLY A 375 -15.90 -1.26 -3.45
C GLY A 375 -15.02 -2.35 -4.08
N ALA A 376 -15.20 -3.61 -3.67
CA ALA A 376 -14.48 -4.76 -4.20
C ALA A 376 -15.31 -5.48 -5.28
N ALA A 377 -14.67 -5.93 -6.34
CA ALA A 377 -15.29 -6.81 -7.33
C ALA A 377 -14.30 -7.87 -7.81
N LEU A 378 -14.84 -9.03 -8.19
CA LEU A 378 -14.10 -10.16 -8.69
C LEU A 378 -14.78 -10.66 -9.95
N ILE A 379 -14.06 -10.70 -11.07
CA ILE A 379 -14.53 -11.32 -12.31
C ILE A 379 -13.72 -12.58 -12.56
N LEU A 380 -14.39 -13.69 -12.75
CA LEU A 380 -13.78 -14.97 -13.11
C LEU A 380 -14.05 -15.25 -14.58
N PHE A 381 -13.09 -15.87 -15.26
CA PHE A 381 -13.27 -16.27 -16.65
C PHE A 381 -12.65 -17.62 -16.95
N SER A 382 -13.32 -18.40 -17.79
CA SER A 382 -12.80 -19.66 -18.31
C SER A 382 -13.44 -19.98 -19.64
N GLN A 383 -12.63 -20.17 -20.69
CA GLN A 383 -13.10 -20.63 -21.99
C GLN A 383 -12.10 -21.57 -22.66
N PRO A 384 -12.57 -22.49 -23.53
CA PRO A 384 -11.69 -23.25 -24.41
C PRO A 384 -10.85 -22.31 -25.27
N GLY A 385 -9.57 -22.60 -25.44
CA GLY A 385 -8.66 -21.74 -26.20
C GLY A 385 -7.23 -21.78 -25.71
N GLY A 386 -6.35 -21.13 -26.46
CA GLY A 386 -4.94 -20.98 -26.14
C GLY A 386 -4.58 -19.53 -25.88
N GLN A 387 -3.40 -19.15 -26.39
CA GLN A 387 -2.84 -17.83 -26.19
C GLN A 387 -3.68 -16.71 -26.79
N GLN A 388 -4.33 -16.94 -27.94
CA GLN A 388 -5.13 -15.91 -28.60
C GLN A 388 -6.37 -15.56 -27.76
N GLU A 389 -7.10 -16.57 -27.27
CA GLU A 389 -8.29 -16.39 -26.45
C GLU A 389 -7.98 -15.68 -25.12
N MET A 390 -6.80 -15.96 -24.54
CA MET A 390 -6.31 -15.24 -23.36
C MET A 390 -6.03 -13.76 -23.67
N LEU A 391 -5.39 -13.46 -24.82
CA LEU A 391 -5.11 -12.09 -25.24
C LEU A 391 -6.40 -11.31 -25.58
N ASP A 392 -7.38 -11.98 -26.18
CA ASP A 392 -8.69 -11.39 -26.48
C ASP A 392 -9.43 -11.01 -25.19
N LEU A 393 -9.39 -11.87 -24.17
CA LEU A 393 -9.93 -11.57 -22.84
C LEU A 393 -9.22 -10.39 -22.20
N ALA A 394 -7.89 -10.34 -22.25
CA ALA A 394 -7.14 -9.19 -21.74
C ALA A 394 -7.49 -7.88 -22.47
N GLY A 395 -7.76 -7.97 -23.79
CA GLY A 395 -8.31 -6.88 -24.58
C GLY A 395 -9.65 -6.39 -24.04
N LEU A 396 -10.57 -7.32 -23.74
CA LEU A 396 -11.88 -7.03 -23.14
C LEU A 396 -11.74 -6.37 -21.75
N VAL A 397 -10.91 -6.91 -20.86
CA VAL A 397 -10.65 -6.35 -19.52
C VAL A 397 -10.21 -4.88 -19.59
N THR A 398 -9.37 -4.56 -20.59
CA THR A 398 -8.90 -3.19 -20.80
C THR A 398 -9.98 -2.30 -21.43
N ALA A 399 -10.72 -2.80 -22.42
CA ALA A 399 -11.76 -2.05 -23.11
C ALA A 399 -12.93 -1.69 -22.18
N LEU A 400 -13.26 -2.57 -21.24
CA LEU A 400 -14.28 -2.34 -20.22
C LEU A 400 -13.78 -1.48 -19.04
N GLY A 401 -12.48 -1.15 -19.00
CA GLY A 401 -11.90 -0.29 -17.98
C GLY A 401 -11.83 -0.91 -16.59
N TRP A 402 -11.89 -2.24 -16.47
CA TRP A 402 -11.80 -2.95 -15.18
C TRP A 402 -10.40 -2.85 -14.56
N VAL A 403 -9.36 -2.80 -15.38
CA VAL A 403 -8.00 -2.47 -14.95
C VAL A 403 -7.63 -1.10 -15.54
N PRO A 404 -7.54 -0.04 -14.72
CA PRO A 404 -7.30 1.32 -15.21
C PRO A 404 -5.86 1.50 -15.71
N ALA A 405 -5.71 2.00 -16.95
CA ALA A 405 -4.40 2.29 -17.56
C ALA A 405 -3.35 1.17 -17.33
N PRO A 406 -3.66 -0.07 -17.79
CA PRO A 406 -2.91 -1.25 -17.36
C PRO A 406 -1.47 -1.26 -17.90
N GLU A 407 -0.51 -1.50 -17.01
CA GLU A 407 0.77 -2.08 -17.39
C GLU A 407 0.55 -3.55 -17.77
N ARG A 408 1.09 -3.97 -18.92
CA ARG A 408 0.88 -5.32 -19.43
C ARG A 408 2.17 -6.13 -19.41
N LYS A 409 2.16 -7.26 -18.73
CA LYS A 409 3.23 -8.27 -18.75
C LYS A 409 2.71 -9.51 -19.44
N VAL A 410 3.16 -9.76 -20.67
CA VAL A 410 2.70 -10.88 -21.50
C VAL A 410 3.83 -11.88 -21.67
N GLU A 411 3.57 -13.12 -21.28
CA GLU A 411 4.48 -14.23 -21.50
C GLU A 411 3.77 -15.35 -22.28
N ARG A 412 4.49 -16.45 -22.53
CA ARG A 412 3.91 -17.57 -23.25
C ARG A 412 2.94 -18.33 -22.33
N GLY A 413 1.64 -18.15 -22.57
CA GLY A 413 0.59 -18.84 -21.82
C GLY A 413 0.23 -18.20 -20.49
N SER A 414 0.72 -16.98 -20.21
CA SER A 414 0.29 -16.17 -19.08
C SER A 414 0.26 -14.69 -19.44
N ILE A 415 -0.59 -13.94 -18.74
CA ILE A 415 -0.66 -12.49 -18.83
C ILE A 415 -1.02 -11.91 -17.46
N VAL A 416 -0.35 -10.82 -17.10
CA VAL A 416 -0.69 -10.00 -15.94
C VAL A 416 -0.97 -8.58 -16.40
N LEU A 417 -2.06 -8.00 -15.91
CA LEU A 417 -2.44 -6.61 -16.10
C LEU A 417 -2.55 -5.95 -14.72
N ASP A 418 -1.76 -4.92 -14.47
CA ASP A 418 -1.81 -4.13 -13.24
C ASP A 418 -2.14 -2.68 -13.56
N GLY A 419 -3.06 -2.08 -12.81
CA GLY A 419 -3.50 -0.72 -13.06
C GLY A 419 -4.15 -0.08 -11.86
N ARG A 420 -4.19 1.25 -11.83
CA ARG A 420 -4.83 1.99 -10.73
C ARG A 420 -5.32 3.36 -11.18
N ASN A 421 -6.36 3.84 -10.52
CA ASN A 421 -6.81 5.23 -10.62
C ASN A 421 -7.08 5.80 -9.22
N GLN A 422 -7.88 6.87 -9.14
CA GLN A 422 -8.20 7.55 -7.88
C GLN A 422 -9.20 6.80 -7.00
N THR A 423 -9.89 5.78 -7.51
CA THR A 423 -10.95 5.06 -6.79
C THR A 423 -10.59 3.61 -6.52
N HIS A 424 -9.95 2.93 -7.46
CA HIS A 424 -9.63 1.52 -7.35
C HIS A 424 -8.29 1.14 -7.96
N ILE A 425 -7.81 -0.01 -7.50
CA ILE A 425 -6.69 -0.77 -8.02
C ILE A 425 -7.28 -1.97 -8.76
N GLY A 426 -6.85 -2.18 -10.00
CA GLY A 426 -7.24 -3.30 -10.82
C GLY A 426 -6.04 -4.21 -11.04
N HIS A 427 -6.27 -5.51 -10.94
CA HIS A 427 -5.29 -6.54 -11.23
C HIS A 427 -5.98 -7.68 -11.97
N ALA A 428 -5.38 -8.16 -13.06
CA ALA A 428 -5.90 -9.32 -13.77
C ALA A 428 -4.79 -10.30 -14.10
N GLU A 429 -5.06 -11.57 -13.87
CA GLU A 429 -4.19 -12.66 -14.29
C GLU A 429 -4.96 -13.60 -15.22
N GLY A 430 -4.33 -13.96 -16.33
CA GLY A 430 -4.81 -14.98 -17.24
C GLY A 430 -3.73 -16.03 -17.48
N GLN A 431 -4.13 -17.28 -17.58
CA GLN A 431 -3.24 -18.40 -17.88
C GLN A 431 -3.88 -19.38 -18.86
N VAL A 432 -3.04 -20.05 -19.64
CA VAL A 432 -3.43 -21.13 -20.54
C VAL A 432 -3.12 -22.47 -19.88
N VAL A 433 -4.16 -23.18 -19.47
CA VAL A 433 -4.06 -24.49 -18.80
C VAL A 433 -4.99 -25.48 -19.49
N ASP A 434 -4.47 -26.65 -19.85
CA ASP A 434 -5.23 -27.74 -20.49
C ASP A 434 -6.07 -27.32 -21.72
N GLY A 435 -5.50 -26.47 -22.59
CA GLY A 435 -6.17 -25.98 -23.79
C GLY A 435 -7.30 -25.00 -23.51
N ARG A 436 -7.21 -24.26 -22.40
CA ARG A 436 -8.17 -23.26 -21.98
C ARG A 436 -7.49 -21.97 -21.55
N ALA A 437 -8.12 -20.84 -21.84
CA ALA A 437 -7.78 -19.55 -21.25
C ALA A 437 -8.66 -19.33 -20.01
N GLN A 438 -8.04 -19.25 -18.83
CA GLN A 438 -8.73 -19.05 -17.56
C GLN A 438 -8.00 -18.05 -16.66
N GLY A 439 -8.71 -17.44 -15.72
CA GLY A 439 -8.13 -16.44 -14.84
C GLY A 439 -9.15 -15.60 -14.08
N PHE A 440 -8.69 -14.48 -13.55
CA PHE A 440 -9.50 -13.57 -12.76
C PHE A 440 -9.13 -12.10 -13.01
N VAL A 441 -10.06 -11.22 -12.65
CA VAL A 441 -9.85 -9.78 -12.51
C VAL A 441 -10.29 -9.40 -11.11
N LEU A 442 -9.39 -8.82 -10.33
CA LEU A 442 -9.65 -8.27 -9.01
C LEU A 442 -9.68 -6.74 -9.10
N ILE A 443 -10.79 -6.15 -8.67
CA ILE A 443 -10.97 -4.72 -8.50
C ILE A 443 -11.08 -4.46 -7.01
N TRP A 444 -10.23 -3.58 -6.47
CA TRP A 444 -10.14 -3.33 -5.04
C TRP A 444 -10.08 -1.84 -4.71
N PRO A 445 -10.59 -1.39 -3.56
CA PRO A 445 -10.48 0.01 -3.14
C PRO A 445 -9.04 0.50 -3.06
N VAL A 446 -8.77 1.71 -3.57
CA VAL A 446 -7.43 2.32 -3.50
C VAL A 446 -6.97 2.64 -2.06
N SER A 447 -7.90 2.64 -1.10
CA SER A 447 -7.61 2.81 0.33
C SER A 447 -6.87 1.63 0.94
N ASP A 448 -6.86 0.47 0.28
CA ASP A 448 -6.24 -0.76 0.79
C ASP A 448 -5.40 -1.46 -0.29
N PRO A 449 -4.26 -0.86 -0.71
CA PRO A 449 -3.37 -1.45 -1.71
C PRO A 449 -2.71 -2.74 -1.23
N GLU A 450 -2.40 -2.83 0.07
CA GLU A 450 -1.76 -4.00 0.65
C GLU A 450 -2.73 -5.20 0.66
N GLY A 451 -4.00 -4.99 1.03
CA GLY A 451 -5.02 -6.03 0.95
C GLY A 451 -5.29 -6.47 -0.49
N GLN A 452 -5.24 -5.55 -1.47
CA GLN A 452 -5.36 -5.91 -2.89
C GLN A 452 -4.24 -6.85 -3.33
N HIS A 453 -2.98 -6.50 -3.06
CA HIS A 453 -1.82 -7.33 -3.41
C HIS A 453 -1.91 -8.71 -2.74
N ARG A 454 -2.17 -8.73 -1.43
CA ARG A 454 -2.30 -9.96 -0.65
C ARG A 454 -3.41 -10.86 -1.19
N LEU A 455 -4.57 -10.31 -1.50
CA LEU A 455 -5.69 -11.08 -2.04
C LEU A 455 -5.41 -11.59 -3.46
N ALA A 456 -4.80 -10.78 -4.32
CA ALA A 456 -4.36 -11.22 -5.64
C ALA A 456 -3.41 -12.42 -5.54
N ALA A 457 -2.41 -12.35 -4.65
CA ALA A 457 -1.50 -13.46 -4.38
C ALA A 457 -2.23 -14.72 -3.87
N GLU A 458 -3.19 -14.57 -2.95
CA GLU A 458 -4.00 -15.69 -2.48
C GLU A 458 -4.82 -16.35 -3.59
N ILE A 459 -5.44 -15.56 -4.46
CA ILE A 459 -6.23 -16.07 -5.58
C ILE A 459 -5.29 -16.77 -6.58
N SER A 460 -4.20 -16.13 -6.98
CA SER A 460 -3.22 -16.68 -7.92
C SER A 460 -2.68 -18.05 -7.46
N ASP A 461 -2.26 -18.14 -6.20
CA ASP A 461 -1.67 -19.36 -5.63
C ASP A 461 -2.65 -20.53 -5.47
N ASN A 462 -3.96 -20.25 -5.42
CA ASN A 462 -5.00 -21.22 -5.10
C ASN A 462 -6.10 -21.31 -6.18
N LEU A 463 -5.92 -20.66 -7.33
CA LEU A 463 -6.85 -20.75 -8.45
C LEU A 463 -6.75 -22.14 -9.09
N ALA A 464 -7.83 -22.90 -8.98
CA ALA A 464 -7.93 -24.24 -9.56
C ALA A 464 -9.23 -24.41 -10.32
N ARG A 465 -9.29 -25.45 -11.15
CA ARG A 465 -10.51 -25.88 -11.84
C ARG A 465 -11.04 -27.14 -11.17
N PHE A 466 -12.33 -27.18 -10.87
CA PHE A 466 -12.98 -28.35 -10.25
C PHE A 466 -13.99 -29.04 -11.17
N ALA A 467 -14.54 -28.33 -12.17
CA ALA A 467 -15.53 -28.85 -13.10
C ALA A 467 -15.45 -28.16 -14.47
N PRO A 468 -16.09 -28.73 -15.52
CA PRO A 468 -16.46 -27.97 -16.71
C PRO A 468 -17.41 -26.82 -16.37
N GLY A 469 -17.27 -25.69 -17.06
CA GLY A 469 -18.17 -24.57 -16.88
C GLY A 469 -19.59 -24.90 -17.36
N ALA A 470 -20.62 -24.34 -16.71
CA ALA A 470 -22.01 -24.54 -17.10
C ALA A 470 -22.29 -24.18 -18.57
N ALA A 471 -21.64 -23.13 -19.09
CA ALA A 471 -21.72 -22.73 -20.50
C ALA A 471 -21.23 -23.81 -21.47
N GLU A 472 -20.33 -24.69 -21.04
CA GLU A 472 -19.79 -25.79 -21.85
C GLU A 472 -20.71 -27.00 -21.82
N THR A 473 -21.33 -27.25 -20.67
CA THR A 473 -22.28 -28.35 -20.49
C THR A 473 -23.50 -28.17 -21.42
N GLN A 474 -23.92 -26.92 -21.67
CA GLN A 474 -24.98 -26.62 -22.65
C GLN A 474 -24.57 -26.84 -24.11
N ILE A 475 -23.29 -26.66 -24.46
CA ILE A 475 -22.79 -26.91 -25.83
C ILE A 475 -22.64 -28.42 -26.08
N GLN A 476 -22.37 -29.22 -25.03
CA GLN A 476 -22.16 -30.66 -25.14
C GLN A 476 -23.45 -31.51 -25.04
N ALA A 477 -24.58 -30.96 -24.59
CA ALA A 477 -25.85 -31.69 -24.54
C ALA A 477 -26.41 -31.90 -25.98
N PRO A 478 -26.52 -33.15 -26.48
CA PRO A 478 -27.02 -33.38 -27.83
C PRO A 478 -28.52 -33.06 -27.91
N ALA A 479 -28.89 -32.18 -28.84
CA ALA A 479 -30.26 -31.97 -29.27
C ALA A 479 -30.75 -33.19 -30.08
N ILE A 480 -31.06 -34.30 -29.41
CA ILE A 480 -31.81 -35.41 -30.01
C ILE A 480 -33.02 -35.69 -29.12
N ALA A 481 -34.14 -35.05 -29.43
CA ALA A 481 -35.44 -35.56 -29.03
C ALA A 481 -35.76 -36.79 -29.90
N PRO A 482 -36.18 -37.93 -29.34
CA PRO A 482 -36.69 -39.02 -30.16
C PRO A 482 -38.02 -38.57 -30.77
N ALA A 483 -38.08 -38.52 -32.11
CA ALA A 483 -39.33 -38.47 -32.83
C ALA A 483 -40.09 -39.77 -32.54
N ALA A 484 -41.06 -39.72 -31.63
CA ALA A 484 -42.05 -40.77 -31.50
C ALA A 484 -43.02 -40.64 -32.67
N ALA A 485 -42.86 -41.54 -33.64
CA ALA A 485 -43.81 -41.77 -34.71
C ALA A 485 -45.18 -42.12 -34.10
N GLN A 486 -46.21 -41.45 -34.59
CA GLN A 486 -47.60 -41.85 -34.41
C GLN A 486 -47.86 -43.00 -35.40
N ASP A 487 -48.29 -44.15 -34.88
CA ASP A 487 -49.03 -45.17 -35.62
C ASP A 487 -50.35 -45.43 -34.89
#